data_AF-A0A3L9HVZ4-F1
#
_entry.id   AF-A0A3L9HVZ4-F1
#
_cell.length_a   1.000
_cell.length_b   1.000
_cell.length_c   1.000
_cell.angle_alpha   90.00
_cell.angle_beta   90.00
_cell.angle_gamma   90.00
#
_symmetry.space_group_name_H-M   'P 1'
#
loop_
_entity.id
_entity.type
_entity.pdbx_description
1 polymer ?
#
loop_
_entity_poly.entity_id
_entity_poly.type
_entity_poly.pdbx_seq_one_letter_code
_entity_poly.pdbx_strand_id
1 'polypeptide(L)' 'MRRTFIKKEGVVITTLARYLLGEKCGNRLKTIDELATECRSSVGLTQAALKTLESSGAIRIERRGRNGSYLVE' A
#
# COMPACT_ATOMS: atom_id res chain seq x y z
N MET A 1 -19.81 -13.43 -0.19
CA MET A 1 -18.40 -13.11 0.09
C MET A 1 -17.59 -13.22 -1.19
N ARG A 2 -17.19 -12.10 -1.82
CA ARG A 2 -16.32 -12.13 -3.01
C ARG A 2 -14.95 -12.69 -2.58
N ARG A 3 -14.49 -13.78 -3.22
CA ARG A 3 -13.19 -14.44 -2.95
C ARG A 3 -11.96 -13.59 -3.33
N THR A 4 -12.10 -12.28 -3.47
CA THR A 4 -11.05 -11.34 -3.91
C THR A 4 -9.82 -11.44 -3.00
N PHE A 5 -10.03 -11.72 -1.72
CA PHE A 5 -8.94 -11.75 -0.74
C PHE A 5 -8.20 -13.09 -0.59
N ILE A 6 -8.66 -14.17 -1.25
CA ILE A 6 -8.02 -15.50 -1.18
C ILE A 6 -6.83 -15.62 -2.16
N LYS A 7 -6.77 -14.73 -3.17
CA LYS A 7 -5.68 -14.68 -4.16
C LYS A 7 -4.49 -13.88 -3.64
N LYS A 8 -3.32 -14.03 -4.28
CA LYS A 8 -2.07 -13.31 -3.95
C LYS A 8 -2.27 -11.80 -3.77
N GLU A 9 -3.11 -11.19 -4.60
CA GLU A 9 -3.51 -9.78 -4.50
C GLU A 9 -4.14 -9.43 -3.14
N GLY A 10 -5.04 -10.27 -2.64
CA GLY A 10 -5.68 -10.11 -1.33
C GLY A 10 -4.71 -10.11 -0.16
N VAL A 11 -3.71 -11.00 -0.22
CA VAL A 11 -2.65 -11.10 0.78
C VAL A 11 -1.81 -9.83 0.80
N VAL A 12 -1.47 -9.28 -0.37
CA VAL A 12 -0.72 -8.03 -0.50
C VAL A 12 -1.52 -6.85 0.04
N ILE A 13 -2.79 -6.71 -0.35
CA ILE A 13 -3.68 -5.66 0.17
C ILE A 13 -3.77 -5.73 1.70
N THR A 14 -3.97 -6.92 2.27
CA THR A 14 -4.08 -7.10 3.73
C THR A 14 -2.78 -6.76 4.45
N THR A 15 -1.64 -7.12 3.85
CA THR A 15 -0.31 -6.84 4.42
C THR A 15 -0.02 -5.33 4.40
N LEU A 16 -0.30 -4.67 3.28
CA LEU A 16 -0.16 -3.21 3.15
C LEU A 16 -1.11 -2.47 4.10
N ALA A 17 -2.36 -2.91 4.22
CA ALA A 17 -3.30 -2.32 5.18
C ALA A 17 -2.78 -2.42 6.61
N ARG A 18 -2.22 -3.57 7.01
CA ARG A 18 -1.60 -3.73 8.35
C ARG A 18 -0.42 -2.78 8.55
N TYR A 19 0.42 -2.62 7.54
CA TYR A 19 1.51 -1.65 7.58
C TYR A 19 0.99 -0.22 7.81
N LEU A 20 0.00 0.20 7.02
CA LEU A 20 -0.58 1.54 7.08
C LEU A 20 -1.32 1.85 8.38
N LEU A 21 -1.92 0.84 9.03
CA LEU A 21 -2.53 1.01 10.37
C LEU A 21 -1.52 1.42 11.45
N GLY A 22 -0.23 1.16 11.25
CA GLY A 22 0.85 1.59 12.15
C GLY A 22 1.41 2.98 11.83
N GLU A 23 1.00 3.59 10.71
CA GLU A 23 1.49 4.89 10.26
C GLU A 23 0.60 6.04 10.75
N LYS A 24 1.18 7.24 10.83
CA LYS A 24 0.47 8.49 11.13
C LYS A 24 0.44 9.38 9.91
N CYS A 25 -0.59 10.21 9.78
CA CYS A 25 -0.61 11.28 8.78
C CYS A 25 0.66 12.15 8.93
N GLY A 26 1.27 12.49 7.80
CA GLY A 26 2.57 13.16 7.72
C GLY A 26 3.78 12.23 7.68
N ASN A 27 3.61 10.92 7.94
CA ASN A 27 4.72 9.98 7.83
C ASN A 27 5.14 9.79 6.38
N ARG A 28 6.45 9.72 6.16
CA ARG A 28 7.02 9.26 4.90
C ARG A 28 6.86 7.75 4.83
N LEU A 29 6.13 7.29 3.82
CA LEU A 29 5.95 5.87 3.56
C LEU A 29 7.23 5.25 3.02
N LYS A 30 7.38 3.94 3.28
CA LYS A 30 8.38 3.11 2.60
C LYS A 30 8.24 3.21 1.09
N THR A 31 9.37 3.06 0.41
CA THR A 31 9.41 2.99 -1.04
C THR A 31 8.63 1.77 -1.53
N ILE A 32 8.23 1.81 -2.80
CA ILE A 32 7.46 0.73 -3.37
C ILE A 32 8.24 -0.59 -3.43
N ASP A 33 9.56 -0.52 -3.61
CA ASP A 33 10.46 -1.68 -3.64
C ASP A 33 10.59 -2.33 -2.25
N GLU A 34 10.70 -1.51 -1.20
CA GLU A 34 10.67 -1.99 0.19
C GLU A 34 9.35 -2.68 0.52
N LEU A 35 8.22 -2.04 0.17
CA LEU A 35 6.89 -2.61 0.37
C LEU A 35 6.68 -3.91 -0.42
N ALA A 36 7.19 -3.98 -1.65
CA ALA A 36 7.10 -5.19 -2.48
C ALA A 36 7.92 -6.35 -1.88
N THR A 37 9.09 -6.03 -1.33
CA THR A 37 9.95 -6.99 -0.61
C THR A 37 9.24 -7.54 0.62
N GLU A 38 8.66 -6.67 1.45
CA GLU A 38 7.91 -7.07 2.65
C GLU A 38 6.66 -7.88 2.33
N CYS A 39 5.96 -7.51 1.25
CA CYS A 39 4.78 -8.23 0.77
C CYS A 39 5.13 -9.53 0.02
N ARG A 40 6.43 -9.83 -0.22
CA ARG A 40 6.90 -10.95 -1.06
C ARG A 40 6.18 -10.99 -2.42
N SER A 41 6.10 -9.81 -3.05
CA SER A 41 5.29 -9.54 -4.23
C SER A 41 6.10 -8.76 -5.28
N SER A 42 5.58 -8.66 -6.50
CA SER A 42 6.15 -7.77 -7.50
C SER A 42 5.83 -6.31 -7.18
N VAL A 43 6.67 -5.39 -7.64
CA VAL A 43 6.43 -3.94 -7.54
C VAL A 43 5.06 -3.58 -8.13
N GLY A 44 4.76 -4.06 -9.34
CA GLY A 44 3.50 -3.76 -10.02
C GLY A 44 2.26 -4.24 -9.24
N LEU A 45 2.30 -5.44 -8.65
CA LEU A 45 1.18 -5.93 -7.83
C LEU A 45 1.05 -5.14 -6.52
N THR A 46 2.17 -4.74 -5.92
CA THR A 46 2.19 -3.91 -4.71
C THR A 46 1.65 -2.50 -4.99
N GLN A 47 1.99 -1.91 -6.15
CA GLN A 47 1.43 -0.63 -6.59
C GLN A 47 -0.07 -0.72 -6.83
N ALA A 48 -0.52 -1.78 -7.51
CA ALA A 48 -1.95 -2.01 -7.75
C ALA A 48 -2.71 -2.15 -6.42
N ALA A 49 -2.19 -2.93 -5.48
CA ALA A 49 -2.77 -3.11 -4.16
C ALA A 49 -2.84 -1.79 -3.36
N LEU A 50 -1.77 -0.98 -3.38
CA LEU A 50 -1.74 0.33 -2.73
C LEU A 50 -2.76 1.30 -3.37
N LYS A 51 -2.87 1.27 -4.70
CA LYS A 51 -3.87 2.05 -5.44
C LYS A 51 -5.29 1.60 -5.14
N THR A 52 -5.51 0.30 -4.90
CA THR A 52 -6.81 -0.24 -4.48
C THR A 52 -7.23 0.32 -3.11
N LEU A 53 -6.31 0.38 -2.14
CA LEU A 53 -6.57 0.97 -0.82
C LEU A 53 -6.85 2.48 -0.91
N GLU A 54 -6.10 3.19 -1.74
CA GLU A 54 -6.30 4.62 -1.99
C GLU A 54 -7.65 4.87 -2.71
N SER A 55 -7.98 4.06 -3.71
CA SER A 55 -9.24 4.17 -4.48
C SER A 55 -10.47 3.77 -3.68
N SER A 56 -10.33 2.96 -2.62
CA SER A 56 -11.42 2.67 -1.69
C SER A 56 -11.65 3.78 -0.67
N GLY A 57 -10.83 4.85 -0.68
CA GLY A 57 -10.89 5.93 0.31
C GLY A 57 -10.37 5.54 1.69
N ALA A 58 -9.60 4.44 1.80
CA ALA A 58 -9.07 3.99 3.07
C ALA A 58 -7.82 4.79 3.51
N ILE A 59 -7.10 5.34 2.54
CA ILE A 59 -5.92 6.18 2.71
C ILE A 59 -5.85 7.21 1.59
N ARG A 60 -5.01 8.23 1.77
CA ARG A 60 -4.57 9.15 0.74
C ARG A 60 -3.06 9.33 0.81
N ILE A 61 -2.41 9.25 -0.35
CA ILE A 61 -0.94 9.33 -0.44
C ILE A 61 -0.55 10.52 -1.31
N GLU A 62 0.23 11.43 -0.73
CA GLU A 62 0.86 12.51 -1.47
C GLU A 62 2.19 12.04 -2.04
N ARG A 63 2.28 11.94 -3.38
CA ARG A 63 3.49 11.51 -4.08
C ARG A 63 4.32 12.74 -4.46
N ARG A 64 5.53 12.85 -3.90
CA ARG A 64 6.47 13.98 -4.10
C ARG A 64 7.71 13.59 -4.92
N GLY A 65 7.59 12.58 -5.79
CA GLY A 65 8.68 12.12 -6.66
C GLY A 65 9.91 11.67 -5.86
N ARG A 66 11.08 12.28 -6.12
CA ARG A 66 12.34 11.97 -5.43
C ARG A 66 12.29 12.21 -3.92
N ASN A 67 11.36 13.05 -3.45
CA ASN A 67 11.16 13.30 -2.02
C ASN A 67 10.35 12.19 -1.33
N GLY A 68 9.86 11.20 -2.08
CA GLY A 68 9.12 10.06 -1.56
C GLY A 68 7.60 10.25 -1.59
N SER A 69 6.91 9.39 -0.85
CA SER A 69 5.45 9.40 -0.71
C SER A 69 5.09 9.57 0.76
N TYR A 70 4.04 10.35 1.03
CA TYR A 70 3.63 10.67 2.39
C TYR A 70 2.16 10.29 2.60
N LEU A 71 1.86 9.67 3.74
CA LEU A 71 0.49 9.44 4.15
C LEU A 71 -0.11 10.78 4.57
N VAL A 72 -1.28 11.15 4.05
CA VAL A 72 -1.94 12.40 4.43
C VAL A 72 -3.30 12.16 5.09
N GLU A 73 -4.01 11.10 4.70
CA GLU A 73 -5.29 10.67 5.27
C GLU A 73 -5.35 9.14 5.31
#